data_AF-A0AAE5CNI0-F1
#
_entry.id   AF-A0AAE5CNI0-F1
#
_cell.length_a   1.000
_cell.length_b   1.000
_cell.length_c   1.000
_cell.angle_alpha   90.00
_cell.angle_beta   90.00
_cell.angle_gamma   90.00
#
_symmetry.space_group_name_H-M   'P 1'
#
loop_
_entity.id
_entity.type
_entity.pdbx_description
1 polymer ?
#
loop_
_entity_poly.entity_id
_entity_poly.type
_entity_poly.pdbx_seq_one_letter_code
_entity_poly.pdbx_strand_id
1 'polypeptide(L)'
;MKVAGKIFLNNIILLCVLSLLSLAVQAGKLTPGAVVLIGAVAAGFLSYALVNAVQSPIRRLSKALKDFASGEVDLTAKLDESGDDELAEMAKDFNTFMGRLRALAAEVNVVASHVATTADMLTQGAEESARVTQQMAEAIQQIAAGSQDQSDSASKTAMAVDELGKAISQVAEGTDAQTAGLHESLTVASNADHSLAQVMNLLERTGIASNKNAEYASRGSQAVSKVLNSMESIKSTTGNIAQNIRELDGYSQEIGKIIEIISSIATQTNLLSLNAAIEAARAGEHGKGFAVVSEEVRKLAEDSARETKAIANLVSSIRQAIQRAVAASEAGAQEVETGSVLAQEASAALAEIAEGAVETERLVLELSEASTIVSQASASMQDVMKKVVELAEQNASSAVTMMSSANEVRRLIDNVAAVSEESAAATEEVSASSLEMQGSIHRVYESAQTLAELARSLREMVNKFKLE
;
A
#
# COMPACT_ATOMS: atom_id res chain seq x y z
N MET A 1 -119.64 12.17 19.02
CA MET A 1 -120.60 13.03 19.76
C MET A 1 -121.30 12.26 20.90
N LYS A 2 -120.56 11.53 21.75
CA LYS A 2 -121.09 10.60 22.76
C LYS A 2 -121.10 11.18 24.19
N VAL A 3 -120.18 12.09 24.56
CA VAL A 3 -120.33 12.94 25.76
C VAL A 3 -121.52 13.87 25.59
N ALA A 4 -121.63 14.52 24.43
CA ALA A 4 -122.83 15.25 24.04
C ALA A 4 -124.07 14.34 24.06
N GLY A 5 -123.92 13.07 23.67
CA GLY A 5 -124.95 12.03 23.78
C GLY A 5 -125.37 11.71 25.22
N LYS A 6 -124.44 11.58 26.17
CA LYS A 6 -124.74 11.42 27.61
C LYS A 6 -125.39 12.67 28.20
N ILE A 7 -124.95 13.87 27.80
CA ILE A 7 -125.58 15.15 28.15
C ILE A 7 -127.03 15.18 27.63
N PHE A 8 -127.23 14.75 26.38
CA PHE A 8 -128.53 14.69 25.74
C PHE A 8 -129.45 13.64 26.38
N LEU A 9 -128.92 12.45 26.70
CA LEU A 9 -129.65 11.38 27.36
C LEU A 9 -130.05 11.79 28.79
N ASN A 10 -129.16 12.46 29.54
CA ASN A 10 -129.51 13.05 30.83
C ASN A 10 -130.60 14.13 30.68
N ASN A 11 -130.49 15.02 29.70
CA ASN A 11 -131.54 16.03 29.44
C ASN A 11 -132.88 15.38 29.05
N ILE A 12 -132.87 14.29 28.28
CA ILE A 12 -134.07 13.52 27.96
C ILE A 12 -134.65 12.86 29.20
N ILE A 13 -133.82 12.21 30.04
CA ILE A 13 -134.27 11.60 31.30
C ILE A 13 -134.89 12.67 32.20
N LEU A 14 -134.29 13.85 32.28
CA LEU A 14 -134.84 14.98 33.05
C LEU A 14 -136.18 15.46 32.50
N LEU A 15 -136.29 15.59 31.17
CA LEU A 15 -137.55 15.93 30.48
C LEU A 15 -138.64 14.88 30.69
N CYS A 16 -138.30 13.58 30.66
CA CYS A 16 -139.21 12.48 30.94
C CYS A 16 -139.65 12.45 32.41
N VAL A 17 -138.75 12.72 33.35
CA VAL A 17 -139.08 12.83 34.78
C VAL A 17 -140.02 14.02 35.03
N LEU A 18 -139.74 15.17 34.40
CA LEU A 18 -140.59 16.36 34.48
C LEU A 18 -141.98 16.14 33.85
N SER A 19 -142.07 15.41 32.74
CA SER A 19 -143.36 15.11 32.09
C SER A 19 -144.19 14.10 32.88
N LEU A 20 -143.57 13.09 33.50
CA LEU A 20 -144.25 12.15 34.40
C LEU A 20 -144.76 12.85 35.67
N LEU A 21 -143.99 13.80 36.20
CA LEU A 21 -144.39 14.61 37.35
C LEU A 21 -145.57 15.55 37.03
N SER A 22 -145.68 16.07 35.79
CA SER A 22 -146.82 16.90 35.40
C SER A 22 -148.13 16.10 35.27
N LEU A 23 -148.07 14.85 34.79
CA LEU A 23 -149.21 13.94 34.75
C LEU A 23 -149.74 13.61 36.16
N ALA A 24 -148.84 13.49 37.15
CA ALA A 24 -149.22 13.23 38.54
C ALA A 24 -150.00 14.40 39.19
N VAL A 25 -149.83 15.63 38.70
CA VAL A 25 -150.60 16.81 39.13
C VAL A 25 -152.02 16.79 38.58
N GLN A 26 -152.21 16.41 37.31
CA GLN A 26 -153.55 16.29 36.70
C GLN A 26 -154.39 15.18 37.35
N ALA A 27 -153.76 14.14 37.90
CA ALA A 27 -154.45 13.04 38.61
C ALA A 27 -154.79 13.36 40.09
N GLY A 28 -154.50 14.57 40.59
CA GLY A 28 -154.86 15.02 41.94
C GLY A 28 -154.05 14.42 43.09
N LYS A 29 -152.98 13.65 42.81
CA LYS A 29 -152.17 12.95 43.83
C LYS A 29 -151.01 13.79 44.39
N LEU A 30 -150.59 14.87 43.72
CA LEU A 30 -149.52 15.77 44.16
C LEU A 30 -149.89 17.23 43.96
N THR A 31 -149.51 18.08 44.91
CA THR A 31 -149.66 19.54 44.80
C THR A 31 -148.57 20.14 43.89
N PRO A 32 -148.85 21.23 43.15
CA PRO A 32 -147.89 21.84 42.23
C PRO A 32 -146.54 22.23 42.89
N GLY A 33 -146.53 22.53 44.19
CA GLY A 33 -145.29 22.82 44.93
C GLY A 33 -144.34 21.62 45.08
N ALA A 34 -144.85 20.40 45.16
CA ALA A 34 -144.02 19.20 45.31
C ALA A 34 -143.27 18.83 44.01
N VAL A 35 -143.86 19.10 42.84
CA VAL A 35 -143.24 18.84 41.54
C VAL A 35 -142.04 19.73 41.27
N VAL A 36 -142.12 21.02 41.64
CA VAL A 36 -141.00 21.95 41.50
C VAL A 36 -139.80 21.49 42.33
N LEU A 37 -140.05 21.01 43.55
CA LEU A 37 -138.99 20.54 44.44
C LEU A 37 -138.31 19.26 43.93
N ILE A 38 -139.09 18.26 43.47
CA ILE A 38 -138.54 17.01 42.94
C ILE A 38 -137.79 17.26 41.62
N GLY A 39 -138.34 18.11 40.75
CA GLY A 39 -137.66 18.51 39.51
C GLY A 39 -136.34 19.23 39.76
N ALA A 40 -136.28 20.11 40.77
CA ALA A 40 -135.06 20.80 41.15
C ALA A 40 -134.00 19.85 41.74
N VAL A 41 -134.39 18.89 42.58
CA VAL A 41 -133.47 17.89 43.15
C VAL A 41 -132.95 16.94 42.07
N ALA A 42 -133.82 16.47 41.17
CA ALA A 42 -133.42 15.63 40.04
C ALA A 42 -132.46 16.38 39.11
N ALA A 43 -132.76 17.64 38.76
CA ALA A 43 -131.86 18.48 37.97
C ALA A 43 -130.51 18.72 38.67
N GLY A 44 -130.52 18.95 39.99
CA GLY A 44 -129.31 19.12 40.80
C GLY A 44 -128.45 17.87 40.84
N PHE A 45 -129.04 16.70 41.05
CA PHE A 45 -128.32 15.42 41.03
C PHE A 45 -127.77 15.09 39.65
N LEU A 46 -128.56 15.33 38.59
CA LEU A 46 -128.13 15.10 37.22
C LEU A 46 -127.01 16.03 36.78
N SER A 47 -127.10 17.31 37.17
CA SER A 47 -126.05 18.30 36.94
C SER A 47 -124.78 17.92 37.70
N TYR A 48 -124.88 17.51 38.97
CA TYR A 48 -123.74 17.03 39.74
C TYR A 48 -123.10 15.79 39.12
N ALA A 49 -123.89 14.79 38.70
CA ALA A 49 -123.39 13.58 38.07
C ALA A 49 -122.70 13.87 36.73
N LEU A 50 -123.25 14.79 35.93
CA LEU A 50 -122.65 15.21 34.66
C LEU A 50 -121.35 16.00 34.86
N VAL A 51 -121.34 16.94 35.80
CA VAL A 51 -120.14 17.69 36.18
C VAL A 51 -119.07 16.72 36.64
N ASN A 52 -119.37 15.76 37.52
CA ASN A 52 -118.36 14.81 37.98
C ASN A 52 -117.87 13.87 36.86
N ALA A 53 -118.77 13.42 35.98
CA ALA A 53 -118.43 12.52 34.86
C ALA A 53 -117.52 13.17 33.80
N VAL A 54 -117.61 14.49 33.60
CA VAL A 54 -116.78 15.24 32.63
C VAL A 54 -115.57 15.90 33.30
N GLN A 55 -115.77 16.50 34.47
CA GLN A 55 -114.74 17.27 35.17
C GLN A 55 -113.66 16.37 35.77
N SER A 56 -113.97 15.14 36.22
CA SER A 56 -112.97 14.23 36.77
C SER A 56 -111.94 13.76 35.72
N PRO A 57 -112.34 13.23 34.53
CA PRO A 57 -111.38 12.86 33.50
C PRO A 57 -110.60 14.06 32.93
N ILE A 58 -111.26 15.21 32.69
CA ILE A 58 -110.57 16.42 32.22
C ILE A 58 -109.56 16.92 33.25
N ARG A 59 -109.89 16.87 34.54
CA ARG A 59 -108.96 17.27 35.60
C ARG A 59 -107.78 16.31 35.74
N ARG A 60 -107.99 15.00 35.49
CA ARG A 60 -106.90 14.00 35.43
C ARG A 60 -105.99 14.23 34.21
N LEU A 61 -106.55 14.45 33.02
CA LEU A 61 -105.79 14.79 31.81
C LEU A 61 -105.04 16.12 32.00
N SER A 62 -105.72 17.15 32.53
CA SER A 62 -105.10 18.44 32.83
C SER A 62 -103.98 18.31 33.87
N LYS A 63 -104.16 17.46 34.88
CA LYS A 63 -103.11 17.16 35.85
C LYS A 63 -101.94 16.44 35.19
N ALA A 64 -102.18 15.41 34.38
CA ALA A 64 -101.13 14.70 33.66
C ALA A 64 -100.33 15.62 32.71
N LEU A 65 -101.00 16.56 32.04
CA LEU A 65 -100.34 17.59 31.21
C LEU A 65 -99.57 18.63 32.04
N LYS A 66 -100.06 19.00 33.23
CA LYS A 66 -99.34 19.88 34.15
C LYS A 66 -98.11 19.21 34.74
N ASP A 67 -98.24 17.94 35.12
CA ASP A 67 -97.15 17.13 35.63
C ASP A 67 -96.08 16.97 34.54
N PHE A 68 -96.48 16.73 33.28
CA PHE A 68 -95.60 16.76 32.11
C PHE A 68 -94.87 18.10 31.93
N ALA A 69 -95.54 19.23 32.13
CA ALA A 69 -94.95 20.57 32.00
C ALA A 69 -94.02 20.96 33.17
N SER A 70 -94.00 20.20 34.26
CA SER A 70 -93.29 20.57 35.51
C SER A 70 -91.83 20.09 35.60
N GLY A 71 -91.36 19.28 34.63
CA GLY A 71 -89.93 19.01 34.41
C GLY A 71 -89.43 17.62 34.81
N GLU A 72 -90.14 16.87 35.65
CA GLU A 72 -89.90 15.44 35.90
C GLU A 72 -91.09 14.63 35.39
N VAL A 73 -90.92 14.01 34.22
CA VAL A 73 -92.03 13.37 33.53
C VAL A 73 -91.95 11.87 33.67
N ASP A 74 -92.94 11.28 34.34
CA ASP A 74 -93.14 9.85 34.31
C ASP A 74 -93.81 9.44 32.99
N LEU A 75 -92.99 9.01 32.01
CA LEU A 75 -93.49 8.57 30.70
C LEU A 75 -94.17 7.19 30.76
N THR A 76 -94.23 6.55 31.93
CA THR A 76 -94.98 5.31 32.16
C THR A 76 -96.42 5.56 32.63
N ALA A 77 -96.73 6.80 33.04
CA ALA A 77 -98.05 7.18 33.48
C ALA A 77 -99.08 7.01 32.35
N LYS A 78 -100.16 6.28 32.63
CA LYS A 78 -101.27 6.07 31.71
C LYS A 78 -102.55 6.67 32.26
N LEU A 79 -103.32 7.30 31.37
CA LEU A 79 -104.69 7.67 31.66
C LEU A 79 -105.61 6.46 31.48
N ASP A 80 -106.68 6.42 32.26
CA ASP A 80 -107.68 5.37 32.21
C ASP A 80 -108.46 5.46 30.89
N GLU A 81 -108.46 4.37 30.13
CA GLU A 81 -109.12 4.24 28.82
C GLU A 81 -110.53 3.64 28.95
N SER A 82 -111.00 3.40 30.18
CA SER A 82 -112.29 2.74 30.45
C SER A 82 -113.48 3.66 30.11
N GLY A 83 -113.88 3.67 28.84
CA GLY A 83 -115.04 4.42 28.34
C GLY A 83 -115.21 4.27 26.82
N ASP A 84 -116.38 4.66 26.30
CA ASP A 84 -116.68 4.69 24.86
C ASP A 84 -117.13 6.10 24.46
N ASP A 85 -116.42 7.12 24.93
CA ASP A 85 -116.69 8.53 24.66
C ASP A 85 -115.40 9.32 24.33
N GLU A 86 -115.55 10.59 23.96
CA GLU A 86 -114.46 11.44 23.49
C GLU A 86 -113.34 11.63 24.53
N LEU A 87 -113.64 11.47 25.82
CA LEU A 87 -112.64 11.60 26.88
C LEU A 87 -111.77 10.33 26.97
N ALA A 88 -112.35 9.15 26.69
CA ALA A 88 -111.61 7.90 26.55
C ALA A 88 -110.75 7.90 25.28
N GLU A 89 -111.24 8.46 24.17
CA GLU A 89 -110.46 8.66 22.94
C GLU A 89 -109.27 9.61 23.17
N MET A 90 -109.47 10.73 23.88
CA MET A 90 -108.39 11.65 24.22
C MET A 90 -107.39 11.05 25.23
N ALA A 91 -107.83 10.18 26.14
CA ALA A 91 -106.94 9.40 27.01
C ALA A 91 -106.09 8.40 26.22
N LYS A 92 -106.68 7.74 25.21
CA LYS A 92 -105.97 6.82 24.30
C LYS A 92 -104.95 7.53 23.42
N ASP A 93 -105.30 8.69 22.86
CA ASP A 93 -104.38 9.52 22.08
C ASP A 93 -103.24 10.06 22.95
N PHE A 94 -103.53 10.48 24.18
CA PHE A 94 -102.51 10.87 25.16
C PHE A 94 -101.58 9.70 25.49
N ASN A 95 -102.09 8.51 25.79
CA ASN A 95 -101.28 7.32 26.06
C ASN A 95 -100.42 6.93 24.84
N THR A 96 -100.96 7.05 23.62
CA THR A 96 -100.21 6.82 22.37
C THR A 96 -99.08 7.83 22.19
N PHE A 97 -99.36 9.11 22.47
CA PHE A 97 -98.35 10.19 22.45
C PHE A 97 -97.24 9.94 23.47
N MET A 98 -97.59 9.58 24.71
CA MET A 98 -96.64 9.25 25.78
C MET A 98 -95.79 8.03 25.41
N GLY A 99 -96.39 7.00 24.79
CA GLY A 99 -95.67 5.84 24.27
C GLY A 99 -94.67 6.18 23.15
N ARG A 100 -95.05 7.06 22.22
CA ARG A 100 -94.14 7.54 21.16
C ARG A 100 -93.01 8.40 21.73
N LEU A 101 -93.29 9.26 22.70
CA LEU A 101 -92.25 10.05 23.40
C LEU A 101 -91.29 9.16 24.19
N ARG A 102 -91.79 8.12 24.86
CA ARG A 102 -90.96 7.14 25.56
C ARG A 102 -90.04 6.40 24.60
N ALA A 103 -90.56 5.96 23.45
CA ALA A 103 -89.76 5.30 22.42
C ALA A 103 -88.68 6.24 21.87
N LEU A 104 -89.02 7.50 21.57
CA LEU A 104 -88.08 8.51 21.11
C LEU A 104 -87.00 8.81 22.17
N ALA A 105 -87.37 8.96 23.44
CA ALA A 105 -86.42 9.18 24.52
C ALA A 105 -85.48 7.97 24.71
N ALA A 106 -86.00 6.74 24.63
CA ALA A 106 -85.18 5.54 24.65
C ALA A 106 -84.22 5.46 23.46
N GLU A 107 -84.68 5.81 22.25
CA GLU A 107 -83.86 5.88 21.04
C GLU A 107 -82.74 6.94 21.16
N VAL A 108 -83.05 8.14 21.69
CA VAL A 108 -82.04 9.17 21.97
C VAL A 108 -81.01 8.68 22.99
N ASN A 109 -81.40 7.93 24.02
CA ASN A 109 -80.46 7.34 24.97
C ASN A 109 -79.51 6.34 24.31
N VAL A 110 -80.03 5.49 23.42
CA VAL A 110 -79.23 4.51 22.64
C VAL A 110 -78.26 5.24 21.72
N VAL A 111 -78.74 6.24 20.97
CA VAL A 111 -77.89 7.06 20.08
C VAL A 111 -76.82 7.79 20.88
N ALA A 112 -77.17 8.41 22.01
CA ALA A 112 -76.21 9.09 22.87
C ALA A 112 -75.16 8.13 23.46
N SER A 113 -75.56 6.91 23.86
CA SER A 113 -74.59 5.88 24.27
C SER A 113 -73.65 5.49 23.13
N HIS A 114 -74.15 5.38 21.91
CA HIS A 114 -73.32 5.05 20.75
C HIS A 114 -72.33 6.18 20.40
N VAL A 115 -72.77 7.44 20.50
CA VAL A 115 -71.88 8.61 20.35
C VAL A 115 -70.80 8.62 21.43
N ALA A 116 -71.13 8.32 22.69
CA ALA A 116 -70.13 8.22 23.76
C ALA A 116 -69.08 7.12 23.48
N THR A 117 -69.51 5.91 23.10
CA THR A 117 -68.58 4.83 22.72
C THR A 117 -67.71 5.22 21.52
N THR A 118 -68.29 5.91 20.53
CA THR A 118 -67.56 6.37 19.34
C THR A 118 -66.54 7.45 19.68
N ALA A 119 -66.89 8.36 20.58
CA ALA A 119 -65.98 9.38 21.10
C ALA A 119 -64.81 8.76 21.89
N ASP A 120 -65.07 7.73 22.72
CA ASP A 120 -64.00 7.00 23.41
C ASP A 120 -63.05 6.31 22.41
N MET A 121 -63.60 5.66 21.37
CA MET A 121 -62.80 5.04 20.30
C MET A 121 -61.97 6.07 19.52
N LEU A 122 -62.53 7.26 19.22
CA LEU A 122 -61.80 8.34 18.58
C LEU A 122 -60.68 8.90 19.46
N THR A 123 -60.91 9.01 20.77
CA THR A 123 -59.90 9.45 21.74
C THR A 123 -58.73 8.47 21.78
N GLN A 124 -59.01 7.16 21.87
CA GLN A 124 -57.98 6.12 21.83
C GLN A 124 -57.23 6.13 20.49
N GLY A 125 -57.93 6.25 19.37
CA GLY A 125 -57.32 6.35 18.04
C GLY A 125 -56.44 7.60 17.88
N ALA A 126 -56.82 8.72 18.48
CA ALA A 126 -56.03 9.94 18.50
C ALA A 126 -54.77 9.79 19.37
N GLU A 127 -54.87 9.19 20.55
CA GLU A 127 -53.71 8.90 21.41
C GLU A 127 -52.72 7.94 20.74
N GLU A 128 -53.22 6.89 20.08
CA GLU A 128 -52.40 5.96 19.32
C GLU A 128 -51.72 6.67 18.13
N SER A 129 -52.46 7.49 17.39
CA SER A 129 -51.92 8.28 16.28
C SER A 129 -50.84 9.23 16.77
N ALA A 130 -51.02 9.90 17.92
CA ALA A 130 -50.02 10.79 18.51
C ALA A 130 -48.71 10.05 18.80
N ARG A 131 -48.80 8.82 19.33
CA ARG A 131 -47.62 7.98 19.58
C ARG A 131 -46.91 7.60 18.28
N VAL A 132 -47.65 7.22 17.24
CA VAL A 132 -47.07 6.89 15.92
C VAL A 132 -46.39 8.11 15.31
N THR A 133 -47.00 9.30 15.37
CA THR A 133 -46.39 10.55 14.89
C THR A 133 -45.12 10.89 15.67
N GLN A 134 -45.08 10.64 16.99
CA GLN A 134 -43.87 10.83 17.79
C GLN A 134 -42.74 9.89 17.37
N GLN A 135 -43.04 8.60 17.15
CA GLN A 135 -42.07 7.64 16.63
C GLN A 135 -41.57 8.02 15.23
N MET A 136 -42.46 8.57 14.40
CA MET A 136 -42.11 9.08 13.08
C MET A 136 -41.15 10.26 13.16
N ALA A 137 -41.37 11.21 14.08
CA ALA A 137 -40.45 12.33 14.31
C ALA A 137 -39.05 11.86 14.74
N GLU A 138 -38.97 10.85 15.62
CA GLU A 138 -37.69 10.24 16.01
C GLU A 138 -36.98 9.57 14.82
N ALA A 139 -37.72 8.82 14.00
CA ALA A 139 -37.18 8.20 12.79
C ALA A 139 -36.67 9.23 11.77
N ILE A 140 -37.39 10.34 11.57
CA ILE A 140 -37.00 11.45 10.70
C ILE A 140 -35.70 12.09 11.18
N GLN A 141 -35.55 12.34 12.48
CA GLN A 141 -34.30 12.87 13.05
C GLN A 141 -33.12 11.92 12.81
N GLN A 142 -33.35 10.61 12.93
CA GLN A 142 -32.34 9.61 12.64
C GLN A 142 -31.96 9.56 11.15
N ILE A 143 -32.94 9.69 10.25
CA ILE A 143 -32.70 9.80 8.80
C ILE A 143 -31.90 11.07 8.48
N ALA A 144 -32.29 12.22 9.05
CA ALA A 144 -31.59 13.48 8.87
C ALA A 144 -30.10 13.38 9.25
N ALA A 145 -29.83 12.83 10.43
CA ALA A 145 -28.47 12.61 10.91
C ALA A 145 -27.70 11.66 9.98
N GLY A 146 -28.33 10.55 9.55
CA GLY A 146 -27.75 9.61 8.60
C GLY A 146 -27.43 10.22 7.23
N SER A 147 -28.29 11.08 6.70
CA SER A 147 -28.06 11.80 5.44
C SER A 147 -26.90 12.80 5.56
N GLN A 148 -26.78 13.50 6.70
CA GLN A 148 -25.64 14.39 6.95
C GLN A 148 -24.32 13.59 7.04
N ASP A 149 -24.32 12.49 7.81
CA ASP A 149 -23.16 11.60 7.92
C ASP A 149 -22.75 11.01 6.55
N GLN A 150 -23.74 10.70 5.71
CA GLN A 150 -23.52 10.21 4.35
C GLN A 150 -22.88 11.28 3.46
N SER A 151 -23.36 12.53 3.52
CA SER A 151 -22.76 13.67 2.80
C SER A 151 -21.32 13.93 3.24
N ASP A 152 -21.06 13.92 4.54
CA ASP A 152 -19.70 14.09 5.09
C ASP A 152 -18.77 12.95 4.65
N SER A 153 -19.27 11.72 4.62
CA SER A 153 -18.52 10.54 4.17
C SER A 153 -18.24 10.58 2.66
N ALA A 154 -19.21 11.03 1.85
CA ALA A 154 -19.05 11.23 0.42
C ALA A 154 -17.96 12.27 0.13
N SER A 155 -17.97 13.40 0.85
CA SER A 155 -16.94 14.45 0.74
C SER A 155 -15.53 13.93 1.07
N LYS A 156 -15.37 13.20 2.19
CA LYS A 156 -14.08 12.57 2.54
C LYS A 156 -13.61 11.56 1.50
N THR A 157 -14.53 10.78 0.93
CA THR A 157 -14.21 9.83 -0.13
C THR A 157 -13.76 10.55 -1.40
N ALA A 158 -14.39 11.68 -1.76
CA ALA A 158 -13.99 12.49 -2.91
C ALA A 158 -12.55 13.00 -2.76
N MET A 159 -12.19 13.48 -1.57
CA MET A 159 -10.81 13.90 -1.28
C MET A 159 -9.81 12.74 -1.41
N ALA A 160 -10.18 11.56 -0.91
CA ALA A 160 -9.32 10.37 -1.03
C ALA A 160 -9.13 9.94 -2.50
N VAL A 161 -10.16 10.10 -3.33
CA VAL A 161 -10.08 9.83 -4.78
C VAL A 161 -9.19 10.84 -5.50
N ASP A 162 -9.21 12.12 -5.13
CA ASP A 162 -8.30 13.14 -5.68
C ASP A 162 -6.83 12.81 -5.35
N GLU A 163 -6.55 12.44 -4.10
CA GLU A 163 -5.21 11.98 -3.70
C GLU A 163 -4.79 10.69 -4.43
N LEU A 164 -5.73 9.75 -4.63
CA LEU A 164 -5.50 8.58 -5.45
C LEU A 164 -5.10 8.95 -6.89
N GLY A 165 -5.78 9.94 -7.49
CA GLY A 165 -5.45 10.45 -8.82
C GLY A 165 -4.02 11.01 -8.90
N LYS A 166 -3.59 11.78 -7.89
CA LYS A 166 -2.21 12.29 -7.80
C LYS A 166 -1.20 11.16 -7.68
N ALA A 167 -1.47 10.16 -6.83
CA ALA A 167 -0.60 9.00 -6.67
C ALA A 167 -0.48 8.20 -7.98
N ILE A 168 -1.58 8.00 -8.71
CA ILE A 168 -1.57 7.34 -10.02
C ILE A 168 -0.73 8.11 -11.03
N SER A 169 -0.84 9.44 -11.06
CA SER A 169 0.00 10.30 -11.93
C SER A 169 1.48 10.15 -11.61
N GLN A 170 1.84 10.11 -10.32
CA GLN A 170 3.22 9.88 -9.90
C GLN A 170 3.73 8.49 -10.31
N VAL A 171 2.89 7.45 -10.28
CA VAL A 171 3.25 6.12 -10.79
C VAL A 171 3.52 6.17 -12.29
N ALA A 172 2.70 6.89 -13.06
CA ALA A 172 2.91 7.05 -14.51
C ALA A 172 4.23 7.78 -14.81
N GLU A 173 4.49 8.92 -14.17
CA GLU A 173 5.75 9.67 -14.31
C GLU A 173 6.97 8.83 -13.89
N GLY A 174 6.86 8.08 -12.79
CA GLY A 174 7.89 7.16 -12.32
C GLY A 174 8.17 6.03 -13.31
N THR A 175 7.13 5.55 -14.01
CA THR A 175 7.25 4.52 -15.04
C THR A 175 7.95 5.04 -16.30
N ASP A 176 7.67 6.28 -16.70
CA ASP A 176 8.37 6.94 -17.82
C ASP A 176 9.85 7.17 -17.49
N ALA A 177 10.14 7.67 -16.29
CA ALA A 177 11.51 7.83 -15.80
C ALA A 177 12.26 6.50 -15.72
N GLN A 178 11.58 5.43 -15.26
CA GLN A 178 12.13 4.08 -15.24
C GLN A 178 12.49 3.61 -16.64
N THR A 179 11.61 3.82 -17.63
CA THR A 179 11.86 3.44 -19.04
C THR A 179 13.07 4.17 -19.63
N ALA A 180 13.24 5.45 -19.33
CA ALA A 180 14.43 6.21 -19.73
C ALA A 180 15.72 5.64 -19.11
N GLY A 181 15.71 5.33 -17.80
CA GLY A 181 16.84 4.71 -17.11
C GLY A 181 17.17 3.29 -17.62
N LEU A 182 16.17 2.54 -18.08
CA LEU A 182 16.37 1.23 -18.70
C LEU A 182 17.12 1.34 -20.03
N HIS A 183 16.78 2.34 -20.86
CA HIS A 183 17.48 2.57 -22.12
C HIS A 183 18.96 2.91 -21.91
N GLU A 184 19.27 3.73 -20.90
CA GLU A 184 20.65 4.03 -20.51
C GLU A 184 21.37 2.76 -20.02
N SER A 185 20.73 1.97 -19.15
CA SER A 185 21.30 0.73 -18.61
C SER A 185 21.62 -0.30 -19.71
N LEU A 186 20.73 -0.45 -20.70
CA LEU A 186 20.95 -1.30 -21.87
C LEU A 186 22.13 -0.81 -22.72
N THR A 187 22.29 0.50 -22.86
CA THR A 187 23.42 1.10 -23.58
C THR A 187 24.74 0.82 -22.85
N VAL A 188 24.76 0.95 -21.52
CA VAL A 188 25.94 0.61 -20.70
C VAL A 188 26.30 -0.87 -20.82
N ALA A 189 25.33 -1.77 -20.76
CA ALA A 189 25.56 -3.21 -20.95
C ALA A 189 26.12 -3.52 -22.34
N SER A 190 25.58 -2.91 -23.40
CA SER A 190 26.11 -3.07 -24.76
C SER A 190 27.54 -2.56 -24.91
N ASN A 191 27.88 -1.44 -24.26
CA ASN A 191 29.24 -0.90 -24.28
C ASN A 191 30.20 -1.83 -23.51
N ALA A 192 29.75 -2.42 -22.41
CA ALA A 192 30.53 -3.39 -21.65
C ALA A 192 30.86 -4.64 -22.50
N ASP A 193 29.90 -5.16 -23.27
CA ASP A 193 30.14 -6.27 -24.20
C ASP A 193 31.20 -5.93 -25.25
N HIS A 194 31.16 -4.70 -25.80
CA HIS A 194 32.17 -4.25 -26.75
C HIS A 194 33.57 -4.14 -26.12
N SER A 195 33.67 -3.54 -24.94
CA SER A 195 34.94 -3.44 -24.20
C SER A 195 35.48 -4.81 -23.81
N LEU A 196 34.62 -5.76 -23.44
CA LEU A 196 35.04 -7.13 -23.15
C LEU A 196 35.61 -7.84 -24.37
N ALA A 197 34.99 -7.67 -25.54
CA ALA A 197 35.53 -8.22 -26.79
C ALA A 197 36.94 -7.66 -27.09
N GLN A 198 37.16 -6.37 -26.83
CA GLN A 198 38.49 -5.75 -26.97
C GLN A 198 39.51 -6.30 -25.95
N VAL A 199 39.10 -6.48 -24.68
CA VAL A 199 39.94 -7.07 -23.64
C VAL A 199 40.34 -8.50 -24.01
N MET A 200 39.41 -9.32 -24.49
CA MET A 200 39.72 -10.70 -24.91
C MET A 200 40.74 -10.74 -26.06
N ASN A 201 40.60 -9.86 -27.05
CA ASN A 201 41.60 -9.77 -28.13
C ASN A 201 42.97 -9.31 -27.63
N LEU A 202 42.99 -8.38 -26.67
CA LEU A 202 44.23 -7.91 -26.05
C LEU A 202 44.91 -9.04 -25.24
N LEU A 203 44.13 -9.83 -24.49
CA LEU A 203 44.63 -10.97 -23.73
C LEU A 203 45.27 -12.03 -24.64
N GLU A 204 44.63 -12.36 -25.75
CA GLU A 204 45.19 -13.29 -26.75
C GLU A 204 46.54 -12.78 -27.28
N ARG A 205 46.61 -11.52 -27.68
CA ARG A 205 47.86 -10.90 -28.18
C ARG A 205 48.95 -10.87 -27.12
N THR A 206 48.60 -10.59 -25.87
CA THR A 206 49.53 -10.58 -24.73
C THR A 206 50.05 -11.99 -24.45
N GLY A 207 49.19 -13.01 -24.48
CA GLY A 207 49.60 -14.42 -24.34
C GLY A 207 50.61 -14.84 -25.41
N ILE A 208 50.34 -14.53 -26.69
CA ILE A 208 51.27 -14.81 -27.79
C ILE A 208 52.60 -14.07 -27.61
N ALA A 209 52.58 -12.81 -27.20
CA ALA A 209 53.79 -12.01 -26.96
C ALA A 209 54.61 -12.57 -25.79
N SER A 210 53.95 -12.99 -24.72
CA SER A 210 54.61 -13.58 -23.56
C SER A 210 55.30 -14.89 -23.90
N ASN A 211 54.62 -15.77 -24.64
CA ASN A 211 55.19 -17.03 -25.09
C ASN A 211 56.46 -16.82 -25.96
N LYS A 212 56.43 -15.83 -26.87
CA LYS A 212 57.62 -15.43 -27.63
C LYS A 212 58.75 -14.88 -26.75
N ASN A 213 58.43 -14.10 -25.72
CA ASN A 213 59.45 -13.60 -24.79
C ASN A 213 60.11 -14.75 -24.02
N ALA A 214 59.34 -15.73 -23.56
CA ALA A 214 59.87 -16.94 -22.93
C ALA A 214 60.80 -17.72 -23.88
N GLU A 215 60.42 -17.85 -25.17
CA GLU A 215 61.27 -18.47 -26.19
C GLU A 215 62.59 -17.71 -26.39
N TYR A 216 62.53 -16.38 -26.54
CA TYR A 216 63.71 -15.54 -26.72
C TYR A 216 64.64 -15.56 -25.51
N ALA A 217 64.08 -15.52 -24.30
CA ALA A 217 64.84 -15.62 -23.07
C ALA A 217 65.53 -16.99 -22.94
N SER A 218 64.83 -18.08 -23.24
CA SER A 218 65.39 -19.44 -23.24
C SER A 218 66.51 -19.60 -24.27
N ARG A 219 66.30 -19.14 -25.51
CA ARG A 219 67.33 -19.15 -26.56
C ARG A 219 68.54 -18.27 -26.20
N GLY A 220 68.29 -17.12 -25.60
CA GLY A 220 69.34 -16.24 -25.07
C GLY A 220 70.16 -16.93 -23.98
N SER A 221 69.50 -17.57 -23.02
CA SER A 221 70.15 -18.28 -21.92
C SER A 221 71.04 -19.42 -22.44
N GLN A 222 70.56 -20.18 -23.44
CA GLN A 222 71.38 -21.18 -24.13
C GLN A 222 72.60 -20.59 -24.83
N ALA A 223 72.48 -19.42 -25.48
CA ALA A 223 73.60 -18.75 -26.10
C ALA A 223 74.64 -18.29 -25.07
N VAL A 224 74.19 -17.72 -23.95
CA VAL A 224 75.06 -17.30 -22.85
C VAL A 224 75.73 -18.50 -22.17
N SER A 225 75.03 -19.62 -22.00
CA SER A 225 75.62 -20.87 -21.50
C SER A 225 76.77 -21.36 -22.39
N LYS A 226 76.65 -21.24 -23.72
CA LYS A 226 77.76 -21.54 -24.65
C LYS A 226 78.94 -20.57 -24.48
N VAL A 227 78.66 -19.30 -24.22
CA VAL A 227 79.70 -18.28 -23.91
C VAL A 227 80.43 -18.64 -22.61
N LEU A 228 79.71 -19.03 -21.56
CA LEU A 228 80.31 -19.46 -20.29
C LEU A 228 81.25 -20.65 -20.47
N ASN A 229 80.82 -21.69 -21.20
CA ASN A 229 81.67 -22.85 -21.50
C ASN A 229 82.93 -22.45 -22.32
N SER A 230 82.78 -21.47 -23.21
CA SER A 230 83.90 -20.93 -23.98
C SER A 230 84.87 -20.13 -23.10
N MET A 231 84.35 -19.32 -22.17
CA MET A 231 85.17 -18.59 -21.20
C MET A 231 85.95 -19.52 -20.29
N GLU A 232 85.36 -20.64 -19.87
CA GLU A 232 86.06 -21.66 -19.08
C GLU A 232 87.19 -22.32 -19.88
N SER A 233 86.95 -22.60 -21.17
CA SER A 233 87.99 -23.11 -22.08
C SER A 233 89.13 -22.10 -22.29
N ILE A 234 88.80 -20.81 -22.43
CA ILE A 234 89.79 -19.73 -22.56
C ILE A 234 90.57 -19.58 -21.25
N LYS A 235 89.90 -19.60 -20.10
CA LYS A 235 90.53 -19.53 -18.77
C LYS A 235 91.55 -20.66 -18.59
N SER A 236 91.20 -21.89 -18.98
CA SER A 236 92.12 -23.02 -18.97
C SER A 236 93.31 -22.81 -19.91
N THR A 237 93.08 -22.32 -21.13
CA THR A 237 94.14 -22.10 -22.13
C THR A 237 95.11 -21.00 -21.69
N THR A 238 94.60 -19.89 -21.17
CA THR A 238 95.40 -18.79 -20.62
C THR A 238 96.20 -19.24 -19.39
N GLY A 239 95.62 -20.09 -18.53
CA GLY A 239 96.34 -20.72 -17.42
C GLY A 239 97.53 -21.57 -17.89
N ASN A 240 97.34 -22.38 -18.93
CA ASN A 240 98.40 -23.19 -19.53
C ASN A 240 99.50 -22.32 -20.17
N ILE A 241 99.12 -21.23 -20.85
CA ILE A 241 100.08 -20.26 -21.42
C ILE A 241 100.92 -19.64 -20.30
N ALA A 242 100.29 -19.19 -19.22
CA ALA A 242 101.00 -18.62 -18.06
C ALA A 242 101.96 -19.64 -17.42
N GLN A 243 101.60 -20.92 -17.38
CA GLN A 243 102.50 -21.98 -16.91
C GLN A 243 103.70 -22.16 -17.84
N ASN A 244 103.48 -22.32 -19.16
CA ASN A 244 104.56 -22.51 -20.12
C ASN A 244 105.54 -21.32 -20.14
N ILE A 245 105.03 -20.10 -20.00
CA ILE A 245 105.88 -18.89 -19.92
C ILE A 245 106.73 -18.89 -18.63
N ARG A 246 106.17 -19.34 -17.49
CA ARG A 246 106.95 -19.49 -16.25
C ARG A 246 108.05 -20.53 -16.37
N GLU A 247 107.79 -21.63 -17.07
CA GLU A 247 108.83 -22.63 -17.38
C GLU A 247 109.94 -22.04 -18.27
N LEU A 248 109.56 -21.27 -19.30
CA LEU A 248 110.52 -20.54 -20.16
C LEU A 248 111.35 -19.49 -19.40
N ASP A 249 110.77 -18.81 -18.42
CA ASP A 249 111.51 -17.91 -17.54
C ASP A 249 112.57 -18.70 -16.76
N GLY A 250 112.20 -19.85 -16.20
CA GLY A 250 113.11 -20.77 -15.52
C GLY A 250 114.27 -21.23 -16.42
N TYR A 251 113.99 -21.69 -17.64
CA TYR A 251 115.03 -22.08 -18.60
C TYR A 251 115.94 -20.89 -18.97
N SER A 252 115.37 -19.70 -19.13
CA SER A 252 116.15 -18.49 -19.46
C SER A 252 117.07 -18.05 -18.32
N GLN A 253 116.65 -18.26 -17.07
CA GLN A 253 117.51 -18.04 -15.89
C GLN A 253 118.67 -19.04 -15.84
N GLU A 254 118.41 -20.32 -16.11
CA GLU A 254 119.46 -21.35 -16.17
C GLU A 254 120.46 -21.08 -17.31
N ILE A 255 119.99 -20.72 -18.51
CA ILE A 255 120.88 -20.33 -19.61
C ILE A 255 121.71 -19.10 -19.22
N GLY A 256 121.13 -18.12 -18.52
CA GLY A 256 121.86 -16.97 -17.99
C GLY A 256 123.05 -17.39 -17.12
N LYS A 257 122.86 -18.32 -16.18
CA LYS A 257 123.93 -18.87 -15.33
C LYS A 257 125.01 -19.58 -16.15
N ILE A 258 124.62 -20.37 -17.16
CA ILE A 258 125.56 -21.06 -18.04
C ILE A 258 126.43 -20.05 -18.80
N ILE A 259 125.83 -18.97 -19.32
CA ILE A 259 126.57 -17.93 -20.05
C ILE A 259 127.55 -17.18 -19.15
N GLU A 260 127.21 -16.92 -17.88
CA GLU A 260 128.14 -16.37 -16.90
C GLU A 260 129.36 -17.29 -16.67
N ILE A 261 129.13 -18.60 -16.55
CA ILE A 261 130.21 -19.59 -16.40
C ILE A 261 131.09 -19.63 -17.66
N ILE A 262 130.51 -19.68 -18.86
CA ILE A 262 131.28 -19.70 -20.12
C ILE A 262 132.08 -18.40 -20.28
N SER A 263 131.50 -17.25 -19.93
CA SER A 263 132.20 -15.97 -19.95
C SER A 263 133.39 -15.95 -18.98
N SER A 264 133.22 -16.53 -17.78
CA SER A 264 134.29 -16.73 -16.80
C SER A 264 135.41 -17.64 -17.35
N ILE A 265 135.04 -18.78 -17.97
CA ILE A 265 136.00 -19.71 -18.62
C ILE A 265 136.74 -19.01 -19.76
N ALA A 266 136.05 -18.27 -20.61
CA ALA A 266 136.68 -17.53 -21.73
C ALA A 266 137.68 -16.49 -21.21
N THR A 267 137.30 -15.75 -20.15
CA THR A 267 138.20 -14.79 -19.50
C THR A 267 139.42 -15.47 -18.88
N GLN A 268 139.21 -16.60 -18.20
CA GLN A 268 140.30 -17.39 -17.60
C GLN A 268 141.22 -18.00 -18.67
N THR A 269 140.66 -18.48 -19.78
CA THR A 269 141.39 -19.06 -20.91
C THR A 269 142.22 -17.99 -21.61
N ASN A 270 141.69 -16.76 -21.76
CA ASN A 270 142.42 -15.62 -22.30
C ASN A 270 143.64 -15.24 -21.41
N LEU A 271 143.48 -15.29 -20.08
CA LEU A 271 144.58 -15.05 -19.15
C LEU A 271 145.62 -16.17 -19.18
N LEU A 272 145.18 -17.43 -19.25
CA LEU A 272 146.07 -18.60 -19.36
C LEU A 272 146.87 -18.58 -20.66
N SER A 273 146.24 -18.26 -21.78
CA SER A 273 146.91 -18.17 -23.09
C SER A 273 147.83 -16.97 -23.18
N LEU A 274 147.49 -15.83 -22.55
CA LEU A 274 148.41 -14.70 -22.41
C LEU A 274 149.67 -15.09 -21.63
N ASN A 275 149.50 -15.78 -20.50
CA ASN A 275 150.64 -16.29 -19.71
C ASN A 275 151.49 -17.29 -20.52
N ALA A 276 150.84 -18.17 -21.29
CA ALA A 276 151.53 -19.12 -22.17
C ALA A 276 152.26 -18.43 -23.34
N ALA A 277 151.69 -17.37 -23.92
CA ALA A 277 152.32 -16.56 -24.97
C ALA A 277 153.55 -15.81 -24.43
N ILE A 278 153.47 -15.27 -23.21
CA ILE A 278 154.61 -14.64 -22.52
C ILE A 278 155.74 -15.66 -22.30
N GLU A 279 155.43 -16.85 -21.78
CA GLU A 279 156.44 -17.87 -21.50
C GLU A 279 157.03 -18.46 -22.80
N ALA A 280 156.23 -18.57 -23.86
CA ALA A 280 156.69 -18.96 -25.19
C ALA A 280 157.61 -17.91 -25.84
N ALA A 281 157.34 -16.61 -25.64
CA ALA A 281 158.24 -15.53 -26.05
C ALA A 281 159.56 -15.57 -25.26
N ARG A 282 159.52 -16.02 -23.99
CA ARG A 282 160.67 -16.18 -23.10
C ARG A 282 161.60 -17.32 -23.49
N ALA A 283 161.07 -18.39 -24.10
CA ALA A 283 161.80 -19.57 -24.56
C ALA A 283 162.53 -19.39 -25.91
N GLY A 284 162.49 -18.20 -26.52
CA GLY A 284 163.26 -17.87 -27.73
C GLY A 284 162.92 -18.71 -28.95
N GLU A 285 163.93 -19.15 -29.73
CA GLU A 285 163.74 -19.94 -30.97
C GLU A 285 162.94 -21.24 -30.77
N HIS A 286 163.02 -21.87 -29.57
CA HIS A 286 162.30 -23.10 -29.26
C HIS A 286 160.82 -22.88 -28.90
N GLY A 287 160.43 -21.65 -28.55
CA GLY A 287 159.06 -21.28 -28.16
C GLY A 287 158.18 -20.77 -29.30
N LYS A 288 158.73 -20.52 -30.49
CA LYS A 288 158.00 -19.92 -31.63
C LYS A 288 156.72 -20.67 -32.00
N GLY A 289 156.74 -22.00 -32.01
CA GLY A 289 155.54 -22.82 -32.28
C GLY A 289 154.48 -22.69 -31.18
N PHE A 290 154.89 -22.64 -29.92
CA PHE A 290 153.99 -22.47 -28.77
C PHE A 290 153.43 -21.04 -28.66
N ALA A 291 154.18 -20.02 -29.08
CA ALA A 291 153.73 -18.64 -29.12
C ALA A 291 152.59 -18.44 -30.11
N VAL A 292 152.70 -19.06 -31.30
CA VAL A 292 151.62 -19.03 -32.32
C VAL A 292 150.36 -19.72 -31.80
N VAL A 293 150.48 -20.90 -31.19
CA VAL A 293 149.33 -21.62 -30.61
C VAL A 293 148.70 -20.82 -29.47
N SER A 294 149.50 -20.22 -28.60
CA SER A 294 148.99 -19.43 -27.46
C SER A 294 148.27 -18.16 -27.91
N GLU A 295 148.79 -17.47 -28.94
CA GLU A 295 148.11 -16.31 -29.53
C GLU A 295 146.79 -16.70 -30.22
N GLU A 296 146.74 -17.85 -30.90
CA GLU A 296 145.50 -18.37 -31.47
C GLU A 296 144.47 -18.73 -30.39
N VAL A 297 144.88 -19.36 -29.28
CA VAL A 297 144.00 -19.65 -28.13
C VAL A 297 143.52 -18.35 -27.45
N ARG A 298 144.39 -17.34 -27.34
CA ARG A 298 144.04 -16.01 -26.81
C ARG A 298 142.96 -15.35 -27.64
N LYS A 299 143.15 -15.33 -28.97
CA LYS A 299 142.16 -14.81 -29.92
C LYS A 299 140.84 -15.57 -29.83
N LEU A 300 140.88 -16.91 -29.76
CA LEU A 300 139.69 -17.75 -29.62
C LEU A 300 138.94 -17.50 -28.30
N ALA A 301 139.66 -17.22 -27.21
CA ALA A 301 139.10 -16.89 -25.92
C ALA A 301 138.48 -15.47 -25.87
N GLU A 302 139.13 -14.47 -26.49
CA GLU A 302 138.56 -13.14 -26.70
C GLU A 302 137.29 -13.18 -27.57
N ASP A 303 137.33 -13.95 -28.67
CA ASP A 303 136.17 -14.19 -29.52
C ASP A 303 135.05 -14.88 -28.74
N SER A 304 135.37 -15.93 -27.96
CA SER A 304 134.39 -16.63 -27.10
C SER A 304 133.75 -15.71 -26.07
N ALA A 305 134.52 -14.81 -25.44
CA ALA A 305 134.02 -13.83 -24.48
C ALA A 305 133.10 -12.79 -25.14
N ARG A 306 133.45 -12.34 -26.36
CA ARG A 306 132.61 -11.42 -27.13
C ARG A 306 131.30 -12.08 -27.55
N GLU A 307 131.34 -13.30 -28.07
CA GLU A 307 130.14 -14.05 -28.47
C GLU A 307 129.26 -14.40 -27.25
N THR A 308 129.83 -14.78 -26.10
CA THR A 308 129.03 -14.98 -24.87
C THR A 308 128.37 -13.70 -24.40
N LYS A 309 129.02 -12.53 -24.52
CA LYS A 309 128.40 -11.23 -24.21
C LYS A 309 127.23 -10.92 -25.14
N ALA A 310 127.33 -11.25 -26.43
CA ALA A 310 126.22 -11.12 -27.37
C ALA A 310 125.05 -12.03 -26.97
N ILE A 311 125.32 -13.29 -26.59
CA ILE A 311 124.29 -14.22 -26.11
C ILE A 311 123.67 -13.72 -24.79
N ALA A 312 124.45 -13.19 -23.86
CA ALA A 312 123.94 -12.63 -22.60
C ALA A 312 122.93 -11.49 -22.86
N ASN A 313 123.22 -10.61 -23.82
CA ASN A 313 122.30 -9.55 -24.22
C ASN A 313 121.00 -10.10 -24.86
N LEU A 314 121.10 -11.17 -25.66
CA LEU A 314 119.94 -11.86 -26.22
C LEU A 314 119.08 -12.51 -25.12
N VAL A 315 119.71 -13.22 -24.17
CA VAL A 315 119.01 -13.84 -23.02
C VAL A 315 118.33 -12.78 -22.16
N SER A 316 118.99 -11.65 -21.91
CA SER A 316 118.37 -10.50 -21.21
C SER A 316 117.14 -9.97 -21.95
N SER A 317 117.23 -9.84 -23.28
CA SER A 317 116.11 -9.42 -24.13
C SER A 317 114.95 -10.43 -24.11
N ILE A 318 115.26 -11.73 -24.13
CA ILE A 318 114.28 -12.82 -24.00
C ILE A 318 113.59 -12.76 -22.63
N ARG A 319 114.34 -12.56 -21.54
CA ARG A 319 113.75 -12.41 -20.19
C ARG A 319 112.81 -11.22 -20.10
N GLN A 320 113.18 -10.06 -20.67
CA GLN A 320 112.26 -8.92 -20.74
C GLN A 320 111.00 -9.23 -21.56
N ALA A 321 111.12 -9.96 -22.67
CA ALA A 321 109.98 -10.40 -23.47
C ALA A 321 109.07 -11.36 -22.69
N ILE A 322 109.66 -12.29 -21.92
CA ILE A 322 108.95 -13.23 -21.04
C ILE A 322 108.17 -12.47 -19.96
N GLN A 323 108.79 -11.50 -19.27
CA GLN A 323 108.10 -10.69 -18.27
C GLN A 323 106.90 -9.94 -18.85
N ARG A 324 107.05 -9.36 -20.06
CA ARG A 324 105.91 -8.74 -20.77
C ARG A 324 104.82 -9.76 -21.11
N ALA A 325 105.20 -10.97 -21.52
CA ALA A 325 104.26 -12.03 -21.84
C ALA A 325 103.49 -12.55 -20.60
N VAL A 326 104.16 -12.66 -19.43
CA VAL A 326 103.50 -12.98 -18.15
C VAL A 326 102.47 -11.91 -17.81
N ALA A 327 102.85 -10.63 -17.83
CA ALA A 327 101.93 -9.54 -17.51
C ALA A 327 100.71 -9.50 -18.45
N ALA A 328 100.93 -9.73 -19.75
CA ALA A 328 99.84 -9.83 -20.73
C ALA A 328 98.93 -11.04 -20.48
N SER A 329 99.49 -12.18 -20.07
CA SER A 329 98.73 -13.39 -19.74
C SER A 329 97.90 -13.24 -18.47
N GLU A 330 98.43 -12.57 -17.44
CA GLU A 330 97.71 -12.27 -16.20
C GLU A 330 96.57 -11.28 -16.45
N ALA A 331 96.82 -10.22 -17.23
CA ALA A 331 95.78 -9.29 -17.65
C ALA A 331 94.68 -10.00 -18.47
N GLY A 332 95.06 -10.90 -19.38
CA GLY A 332 94.12 -11.72 -20.15
C GLY A 332 93.29 -12.66 -19.27
N ALA A 333 93.88 -13.25 -18.23
CA ALA A 333 93.15 -14.09 -17.28
C ALA A 333 92.10 -13.27 -16.49
N GLN A 334 92.44 -12.05 -16.09
CA GLN A 334 91.53 -11.15 -15.39
C GLN A 334 90.36 -10.68 -16.27
N GLU A 335 90.61 -10.38 -17.55
CA GLU A 335 89.56 -10.05 -18.52
C GLU A 335 88.59 -11.21 -18.74
N VAL A 336 89.09 -12.45 -18.81
CA VAL A 336 88.25 -13.65 -18.95
C VAL A 336 87.38 -13.87 -17.70
N GLU A 337 87.92 -13.66 -16.51
CA GLU A 337 87.15 -13.74 -15.27
C GLU A 337 86.03 -12.70 -15.25
N THR A 338 86.35 -11.46 -15.62
CA THR A 338 85.37 -10.37 -15.71
C THR A 338 84.28 -10.67 -16.74
N GLY A 339 84.66 -11.18 -17.93
CA GLY A 339 83.72 -11.62 -18.96
C GLY A 339 82.83 -12.79 -18.52
N SER A 340 83.36 -13.70 -17.70
CA SER A 340 82.58 -14.80 -17.12
C SER A 340 81.52 -14.30 -16.13
N VAL A 341 81.87 -13.35 -15.27
CA VAL A 341 80.91 -12.74 -14.32
C VAL A 341 79.80 -12.02 -15.08
N LEU A 342 80.14 -11.18 -16.06
CA LEU A 342 79.14 -10.48 -16.88
C LEU A 342 78.22 -11.44 -17.65
N ALA A 343 78.77 -12.56 -18.15
CA ALA A 343 77.96 -13.59 -18.80
C ALA A 343 77.02 -14.30 -17.79
N GLN A 344 77.46 -14.56 -16.57
CA GLN A 344 76.59 -15.11 -15.52
C GLN A 344 75.45 -14.16 -15.16
N GLU A 345 75.74 -12.87 -15.00
CA GLU A 345 74.71 -11.83 -14.75
C GLU A 345 73.70 -11.76 -15.89
N ALA A 346 74.16 -11.78 -17.15
CA ALA A 346 73.27 -11.83 -18.32
C ALA A 346 72.39 -13.10 -18.34
N SER A 347 72.95 -14.26 -17.94
CA SER A 347 72.18 -15.50 -17.83
C SER A 347 71.11 -15.42 -16.75
N ALA A 348 71.41 -14.79 -15.61
CA ALA A 348 70.44 -14.60 -14.53
C ALA A 348 69.30 -13.66 -14.98
N ALA A 349 69.61 -12.54 -15.62
CA ALA A 349 68.61 -11.63 -16.16
C ALA A 349 67.70 -12.31 -17.20
N LEU A 350 68.24 -13.18 -18.05
CA LEU A 350 67.44 -13.96 -19.00
C LEU A 350 66.53 -14.97 -18.31
N ALA A 351 66.96 -15.58 -17.20
CA ALA A 351 66.12 -16.47 -16.41
C ALA A 351 64.93 -15.70 -15.79
N GLU A 352 65.17 -14.50 -15.24
CA GLU A 352 64.11 -13.63 -14.72
C GLU A 352 63.10 -13.22 -15.80
N ILE A 353 63.55 -12.93 -17.03
CA ILE A 353 62.65 -12.63 -18.15
C ILE A 353 61.78 -13.84 -18.50
N ALA A 354 62.36 -15.05 -18.52
CA ALA A 354 61.61 -16.27 -18.81
C ALA A 354 60.55 -16.54 -17.73
N GLU A 355 60.90 -16.36 -16.45
CA GLU A 355 59.96 -16.50 -15.33
C GLU A 355 58.84 -15.46 -15.40
N GLY A 356 59.18 -14.19 -15.64
CA GLY A 356 58.18 -13.11 -15.80
C GLY A 356 57.23 -13.34 -16.98
N ALA A 357 57.70 -13.98 -18.05
CA ALA A 357 56.86 -14.37 -19.18
C ALA A 357 55.85 -15.49 -18.82
N VAL A 358 56.28 -16.50 -18.04
CA VAL A 358 55.38 -17.56 -17.54
C VAL A 358 54.34 -16.97 -16.59
N GLU A 359 54.74 -16.06 -15.70
CA GLU A 359 53.79 -15.39 -14.81
C GLU A 359 52.78 -14.53 -15.57
N THR A 360 53.22 -13.84 -16.62
CA THR A 360 52.31 -13.08 -17.50
C THR A 360 51.31 -14.01 -18.19
N GLU A 361 51.72 -15.22 -18.60
CA GLU A 361 50.82 -16.22 -19.19
C GLU A 361 49.77 -16.70 -18.17
N ARG A 362 50.17 -16.90 -16.91
CA ARG A 362 49.25 -17.21 -15.80
C ARG A 362 48.21 -16.10 -15.60
N LEU A 363 48.65 -14.83 -15.58
CA LEU A 363 47.75 -13.68 -15.45
C LEU A 363 46.78 -13.54 -16.63
N VAL A 364 47.21 -13.89 -17.85
CA VAL A 364 46.33 -13.90 -19.02
C VAL A 364 45.18 -14.90 -18.85
N LEU A 365 45.44 -16.09 -18.29
CA LEU A 365 44.41 -17.08 -18.02
C LEU A 365 43.41 -16.59 -16.96
N GLU A 366 43.89 -16.03 -15.85
CA GLU A 366 43.02 -15.47 -14.80
C GLU A 366 42.15 -14.32 -15.33
N LEU A 367 42.72 -13.42 -16.13
CA LEU A 367 41.97 -12.34 -16.75
C LEU A 367 40.95 -12.83 -17.79
N SER A 368 41.24 -13.93 -18.49
CA SER A 368 40.29 -14.55 -19.43
C SER A 368 39.10 -15.16 -18.71
N GLU A 369 39.32 -15.81 -17.56
CA GLU A 369 38.26 -16.30 -16.70
C GLU A 369 37.41 -15.15 -16.15
N ALA A 370 38.05 -14.12 -15.59
CA ALA A 370 37.38 -12.92 -15.09
C ALA A 370 36.54 -12.24 -16.17
N SER A 371 37.08 -12.09 -17.38
CA SER A 371 36.36 -11.49 -18.52
C SER A 371 35.15 -12.33 -18.93
N THR A 372 35.22 -13.66 -18.82
CA THR A 372 34.08 -14.55 -19.05
C THR A 372 32.97 -14.34 -18.02
N ILE A 373 33.33 -14.19 -16.74
CA ILE A 373 32.37 -13.90 -15.66
C ILE A 373 31.65 -12.55 -15.92
N VAL A 374 32.40 -11.51 -16.31
CA VAL A 374 31.81 -10.20 -16.62
C VAL A 374 30.89 -10.30 -17.85
N SER A 375 31.26 -11.08 -18.88
CA SER A 375 30.39 -11.32 -20.04
C SER A 375 29.07 -11.99 -19.66
N GLN A 376 29.10 -12.99 -18.79
CA GLN A 376 27.89 -13.63 -18.26
C GLN A 376 27.03 -12.67 -17.43
N ALA A 377 27.67 -11.84 -16.60
CA ALA A 377 26.97 -10.82 -15.82
C ALA A 377 26.29 -9.77 -16.72
N SER A 378 26.97 -9.34 -17.80
CA SER A 378 26.41 -8.44 -18.81
C SER A 378 25.18 -9.05 -19.50
N ALA A 379 25.27 -10.31 -19.94
CA ALA A 379 24.14 -11.03 -20.53
C ALA A 379 22.96 -11.17 -19.56
N SER A 380 23.22 -11.51 -18.29
CA SER A 380 22.18 -11.58 -17.26
C SER A 380 21.54 -10.21 -17.00
N MET A 381 22.31 -9.13 -17.05
CA MET A 381 21.81 -7.77 -16.88
C MET A 381 20.84 -7.42 -18.00
N GLN A 382 21.15 -7.76 -19.25
CA GLN A 382 20.24 -7.55 -20.38
C GLN A 382 18.92 -8.29 -20.20
N ASP A 383 18.94 -9.52 -19.69
CA ASP A 383 17.71 -10.29 -19.38
C ASP A 383 16.87 -9.62 -18.27
N VAL A 384 17.53 -9.18 -17.19
CA VAL A 384 16.86 -8.44 -16.11
C VAL A 384 16.24 -7.15 -16.65
N MET A 385 16.97 -6.39 -17.47
CA MET A 385 16.45 -5.14 -18.03
C MET A 385 15.22 -5.38 -18.91
N LYS A 386 15.17 -6.45 -19.71
CA LYS A 386 13.97 -6.82 -20.48
C LYS A 386 12.76 -7.06 -19.57
N LYS A 387 12.94 -7.80 -18.48
CA LYS A 387 11.86 -8.02 -17.49
C LYS A 387 11.39 -6.72 -16.87
N VAL A 388 12.30 -5.79 -16.56
CA VAL A 388 11.92 -4.49 -15.99
C VAL A 388 11.16 -3.63 -17.02
N VAL A 389 11.47 -3.74 -18.33
CA VAL A 389 10.67 -3.11 -19.39
C VAL A 389 9.25 -3.65 -19.40
N GLU A 390 9.07 -4.98 -19.37
CA GLU A 390 7.73 -5.59 -19.30
C GLU A 390 6.94 -5.14 -18.06
N LEU A 391 7.61 -5.05 -16.91
CA LEU A 391 7.01 -4.51 -15.67
C LEU A 391 6.63 -3.03 -15.79
N ALA A 392 7.45 -2.21 -16.45
CA ALA A 392 7.14 -0.80 -16.69
C ALA A 392 5.89 -0.67 -17.58
N GLU A 393 5.80 -1.43 -18.67
CA GLU A 393 4.61 -1.45 -19.52
C GLU A 393 3.36 -1.90 -18.75
N GLN A 394 3.48 -2.93 -17.90
CA GLN A 394 2.39 -3.39 -17.04
C GLN A 394 1.96 -2.32 -16.03
N ASN A 395 2.90 -1.61 -15.41
CA ASN A 395 2.61 -0.52 -14.47
C ASN A 395 1.91 0.63 -15.16
N ALA A 396 2.34 1.02 -16.36
CA ALA A 396 1.67 2.04 -17.17
C ALA A 396 0.21 1.65 -17.47
N SER A 397 -0.02 0.40 -17.89
CA SER A 397 -1.38 -0.13 -18.13
C SER A 397 -2.24 -0.14 -16.86
N SER A 398 -1.64 -0.53 -15.73
CA SER A 398 -2.32 -0.54 -14.42
C SER A 398 -2.69 0.87 -13.98
N ALA A 399 -1.80 1.85 -14.15
CA ALA A 399 -2.07 3.25 -13.85
C ALA A 399 -3.25 3.79 -14.67
N VAL A 400 -3.32 3.48 -15.96
CA VAL A 400 -4.46 3.86 -16.82
C VAL A 400 -5.77 3.25 -16.31
N THR A 401 -5.76 1.97 -15.92
CA THR A 401 -6.94 1.28 -15.41
C THR A 401 -7.36 1.84 -14.05
N MET A 402 -6.42 2.11 -13.15
CA MET A 402 -6.67 2.76 -11.86
C MET A 402 -7.27 4.16 -12.03
N MET A 403 -6.79 4.93 -13.01
CA MET A 403 -7.34 6.25 -13.33
C MET A 403 -8.82 6.16 -13.75
N SER A 404 -9.14 5.15 -14.58
CA SER A 404 -10.52 4.87 -14.99
C SER A 404 -11.41 4.50 -13.78
N SER A 405 -10.93 3.61 -12.90
CA SER A 405 -11.64 3.25 -11.68
C SER A 405 -11.83 4.42 -10.72
N ALA A 406 -10.82 5.28 -10.55
CA ALA A 406 -10.91 6.47 -9.72
C ALA A 406 -11.99 7.44 -10.24
N ASN A 407 -12.06 7.64 -11.57
CA ASN A 407 -13.09 8.45 -12.20
C ASN A 407 -14.50 7.85 -11.99
N GLU A 408 -14.64 6.52 -12.06
CA GLU A 408 -15.92 5.87 -11.81
C GLU A 408 -16.36 5.99 -10.34
N VAL A 409 -15.43 5.83 -9.39
CA VAL A 409 -15.71 6.06 -7.96
C VAL A 409 -16.13 7.50 -7.73
N ARG A 410 -15.47 8.48 -8.37
CA ARG A 410 -15.87 9.89 -8.29
C ARG A 410 -17.31 10.11 -8.76
N ARG A 411 -17.70 9.51 -9.88
CA ARG A 411 -19.08 9.57 -10.39
C ARG A 411 -20.09 8.97 -9.42
N LEU A 412 -19.74 7.86 -8.75
CA LEU A 412 -20.60 7.26 -7.72
C LEU A 412 -20.75 8.16 -6.49
N ILE A 413 -19.68 8.85 -6.08
CA ILE A 413 -19.73 9.80 -4.97
C ILE A 413 -20.64 10.98 -5.27
N ASP A 414 -20.57 11.53 -6.49
CA ASP A 414 -21.46 12.60 -6.93
C ASP A 414 -22.94 12.17 -6.84
N ASN A 415 -23.25 10.93 -7.21
CA ASN A 415 -24.61 10.37 -7.06
C ASN A 415 -25.03 10.21 -5.60
N VAL A 416 -24.11 9.79 -4.71
CA VAL A 416 -24.41 9.66 -3.27
C VAL A 416 -24.67 11.02 -2.64
N ALA A 417 -23.92 12.05 -3.04
CA ALA A 417 -24.16 13.43 -2.60
C ALA A 417 -25.56 13.91 -3.03
N ALA A 418 -25.93 13.68 -4.30
CA ALA A 418 -27.26 14.03 -4.82
C ALA A 418 -28.40 13.31 -4.06
N VAL A 419 -28.25 12.01 -3.79
CA VAL A 419 -29.24 11.24 -3.01
C VAL A 419 -29.33 11.73 -1.55
N SER A 420 -28.21 12.17 -0.97
CA SER A 420 -28.17 12.72 0.39
C SER A 420 -28.91 14.06 0.46
N GLU A 421 -28.75 14.93 -0.54
CA GLU A 421 -29.51 16.18 -0.68
C GLU A 421 -31.02 15.91 -0.86
N GLU A 422 -31.38 14.95 -1.71
CA GLU A 422 -32.78 14.54 -1.90
C GLU A 422 -33.40 13.98 -0.60
N SER A 423 -32.64 13.17 0.13
CA SER A 423 -33.06 12.60 1.41
C SER A 423 -33.25 13.68 2.47
N ALA A 424 -32.39 14.70 2.51
CA ALA A 424 -32.55 15.84 3.40
C ALA A 424 -33.83 16.64 3.08
N ALA A 425 -34.09 16.92 1.80
CA ALA A 425 -35.31 17.59 1.36
C ALA A 425 -36.58 16.79 1.72
N ALA A 426 -36.57 15.47 1.47
CA ALA A 426 -37.68 14.59 1.83
C ALA A 426 -37.90 14.55 3.36
N THR A 427 -36.82 14.56 4.13
CA THR A 427 -36.86 14.61 5.61
C THR A 427 -37.52 15.91 6.09
N GLU A 428 -37.19 17.05 5.49
CA GLU A 428 -37.83 18.33 5.80
C GLU A 428 -39.34 18.31 5.51
N GLU A 429 -39.74 17.74 4.37
CA GLU A 429 -41.14 17.63 3.96
C GLU A 429 -41.95 16.71 4.91
N VAL A 430 -41.42 15.53 5.23
CA VAL A 430 -42.08 14.60 6.16
C VAL A 430 -42.11 15.18 7.58
N SER A 431 -41.08 15.93 8.00
CA SER A 431 -41.09 16.65 9.27
C SER A 431 -42.22 17.69 9.33
N ALA A 432 -42.41 18.47 8.26
CA ALA A 432 -43.52 19.42 8.17
C ALA A 432 -44.88 18.72 8.22
N SER A 433 -45.05 17.63 7.47
CA SER A 433 -46.29 16.83 7.49
C SER A 433 -46.56 16.20 8.87
N SER A 434 -45.52 15.77 9.58
CA SER A 434 -45.63 15.25 10.95
C SER A 434 -46.16 16.30 11.93
N LEU A 435 -45.69 17.55 11.81
CA LEU A 435 -46.16 18.66 12.62
C LEU A 435 -47.64 19.00 12.34
N GLU A 436 -48.04 18.98 11.06
CA GLU A 436 -49.45 19.18 10.67
C GLU A 436 -50.36 18.05 11.18
N MET A 437 -49.87 16.80 11.14
CA MET A 437 -50.57 15.64 11.66
C MET A 437 -50.79 15.76 13.17
N GLN A 438 -49.79 16.23 13.92
CA GLN A 438 -49.91 16.45 15.36
C GLN A 438 -51.02 17.46 15.70
N GLY A 439 -51.11 18.56 14.93
CA GLY A 439 -52.21 19.53 15.08
C GLY A 439 -53.58 18.94 14.72
N SER A 440 -53.64 18.05 13.74
CA SER A 440 -54.88 17.37 13.35
C SER A 440 -55.33 16.34 14.39
N ILE A 441 -54.41 15.57 14.96
CA ILE A 441 -54.66 14.65 16.07
C ILE A 441 -55.22 15.40 17.29
N HIS A 442 -54.64 16.56 17.61
CA HIS A 442 -55.13 17.38 18.71
C HIS A 442 -56.59 17.83 18.49
N ARG A 443 -56.94 18.28 17.27
CA ARG A 443 -58.33 18.65 16.93
C ARG A 443 -59.30 17.47 16.99
N VAL A 444 -58.86 16.28 16.58
CA VAL A 444 -59.68 15.05 16.69
C VAL A 444 -59.91 14.71 18.17
N TYR A 445 -58.87 14.80 18.99
CA TYR A 445 -58.96 14.58 20.44
C TYR A 445 -59.95 15.55 21.10
N GLU A 446 -59.86 16.85 20.84
CA GLU A 446 -60.80 17.86 21.35
C GLU A 446 -62.25 17.62 20.87
N SER A 447 -62.41 17.25 19.59
CA SER A 447 -63.73 16.94 19.01
C SER A 447 -64.34 15.69 19.64
N ALA A 448 -63.53 14.67 19.90
CA ALA A 448 -63.95 13.44 20.57
C ALA A 448 -64.37 13.74 22.02
N GLN A 449 -63.61 14.53 22.78
CA GLN A 449 -64.01 14.96 24.12
C GLN A 449 -65.33 15.73 24.11
N THR A 450 -65.50 16.66 23.17
CA THR A 450 -66.74 17.43 23.02
C THR A 450 -67.94 16.52 22.70
N LEU A 451 -67.75 15.51 21.83
CA LEU A 451 -68.79 14.52 21.53
C LEU A 451 -69.14 13.66 22.75
N ALA A 452 -68.15 13.27 23.55
CA ALA A 452 -68.37 12.52 24.80
C ALA A 452 -69.18 13.35 25.81
N GLU A 453 -68.86 14.64 25.95
CA GLU A 453 -69.60 15.57 26.81
C GLU A 453 -71.04 15.79 26.32
N LEU A 454 -71.24 16.00 25.01
CA LEU A 454 -72.57 16.13 24.40
C LEU A 454 -73.40 14.86 24.59
N ALA A 455 -72.81 13.70 24.37
CA ALA A 455 -73.45 12.41 24.61
C ALA A 455 -73.85 12.24 26.08
N ARG A 456 -72.97 12.63 27.02
CA ARG A 456 -73.27 12.60 28.46
C ARG A 456 -74.42 13.55 28.81
N SER A 457 -74.40 14.77 28.29
CA SER A 457 -75.46 15.77 28.50
C SER A 457 -76.81 15.30 27.94
N LEU A 458 -76.81 14.69 26.73
CA LEU A 458 -78.02 14.08 26.15
C LEU A 458 -78.58 12.96 27.04
N ARG A 459 -77.72 12.08 27.56
CA ARG A 459 -78.15 11.02 28.49
C ARG A 459 -78.69 11.59 29.80
N GLU A 460 -78.06 12.62 30.35
CA GLU A 460 -78.56 13.32 31.54
C GLU A 460 -79.92 13.98 31.30
N MET A 461 -80.14 14.58 30.13
CA MET A 461 -81.45 15.13 29.74
C MET A 461 -82.50 14.04 29.56
N VAL A 462 -82.14 12.91 28.94
CA VAL A 462 -83.07 11.78 28.78
C VAL A 462 -83.41 11.11 30.12
N ASN A 463 -82.46 11.04 31.05
CA ASN A 463 -82.67 10.47 32.39
C ASN A 463 -83.66 11.28 33.26
N LYS A 464 -84.00 12.52 32.88
CA LYS A 464 -85.09 13.29 33.51
C LYS A 464 -86.49 12.72 33.19
N PHE A 465 -86.58 11.90 32.15
CA PHE A 465 -87.78 11.15 31.82
C PHE A 465 -87.70 9.77 32.46
N LYS A 466 -88.72 9.38 33.23
CA LYS A 466 -88.81 8.02 33.74
C LYS A 466 -89.28 7.10 32.62
N LEU A 467 -88.35 6.31 32.10
CA LEU A 467 -88.55 5.42 30.97
C LEU A 467 -88.91 3.99 31.37
N GLU A 468 -88.95 3.67 32.67
CA GLU A 468 -89.25 2.33 33.22
C GLU A 468 -90.15 2.39 34.45
#